data_AF-A0A2G7HKJ2-F1
#
_entry.id   AF-A0A2G7HKJ2-F1
#
_cell.length_a   1.000
_cell.length_b   1.000
_cell.length_c   1.000
_cell.angle_alpha   90.00
_cell.angle_beta   90.00
_cell.angle_gamma   90.00
#
_symmetry.space_group_name_H-M   'P 1'
#
loop_
_entity.id
_entity.type
_entity.pdbx_description
1 polymer ?
#
loop_
_entity_poly.entity_id
_entity_poly.type
_entity_poly.pdbx_seq_one_letter_code
_entity_poly.pdbx_strand_id
1 'polypeptide(L)'
;MKRNLNLIKIESVLREYPVSEAICNNPSATAEQKKKVIDIVKQIELSLGVLTPVELEIINLRYFNHISNKDVAKKLNVTEQTICKKTKNILNKINKIMVL
;
A
#
# COMPACT_ATOMS: atom_id res chain seq x y z
N MET A 1 10.09 -18.36 10.13
CA MET A 1 9.69 -17.96 8.75
C MET A 1 10.53 -16.76 8.31
N LYS A 2 11.35 -16.88 7.27
CA LYS A 2 12.03 -15.71 6.67
C LYS A 2 10.96 -14.77 6.09
N ARG A 3 10.96 -13.49 6.47
CA ARG A 3 10.11 -12.48 5.82
C ARG A 3 10.64 -12.24 4.40
N ASN A 4 9.73 -12.19 3.43
CA ASN A 4 10.07 -11.87 2.05
C ASN A 4 10.46 -10.39 1.95
N LEU A 5 11.72 -10.11 1.62
CA LEU A 5 12.29 -8.75 1.58
C LEU A 5 11.51 -7.81 0.64
N ASN A 6 11.00 -8.33 -0.48
CA ASN A 6 10.24 -7.54 -1.43
C ASN A 6 8.90 -7.08 -0.84
N LEU A 7 8.24 -7.95 -0.05
CA LEU A 7 7.00 -7.57 0.62
C LEU A 7 7.25 -6.50 1.68
N ILE A 8 8.39 -6.54 2.39
CA ILE A 8 8.76 -5.49 3.36
C ILE A 8 8.95 -4.15 2.63
N LYS A 9 9.62 -4.15 1.48
CA LYS A 9 9.78 -2.92 0.67
C LYS A 9 8.43 -2.36 0.25
N ILE A 10 7.53 -3.20 -0.27
CA ILE A 10 6.17 -2.79 -0.67
C ILE A 10 5.41 -2.21 0.52
N GLU A 11 5.49 -2.83 1.70
CA GLU A 11 4.87 -2.29 2.90
C GLU A 11 5.39 -0.90 3.26
N SER A 12 6.70 -0.64 3.14
CA SER A 12 7.28 0.70 3.37
C SER A 12 6.71 1.71 2.38
N VAL A 13 6.75 1.36 1.10
CA VAL A 13 6.29 2.22 0.01
C VAL A 13 4.80 2.55 0.14
N LEU A 14 3.96 1.58 0.51
CA LEU A 14 2.54 1.81 0.77
C LEU A 14 2.28 2.72 1.98
N ARG A 15 3.12 2.69 3.02
CA ARG A 15 3.01 3.62 4.16
C ARG A 15 3.41 5.04 3.81
N GLU A 16 4.35 5.19 2.88
CA GLU A 16 4.84 6.48 2.40
C GLU A 16 3.95 7.07 1.30
N TYR A 17 3.00 6.29 0.76
CA TYR A 17 2.11 6.72 -0.32
C TYR A 17 1.35 8.01 -0.03
N PRO A 18 0.66 8.19 1.11
CA PRO A 18 -0.11 9.42 1.35
C PRO A 18 0.78 10.67 1.35
N VAL A 19 2.02 10.55 1.81
CA VAL A 19 3.00 11.64 1.79
C VAL A 19 3.48 11.90 0.35
N SER A 20 3.78 10.84 -0.39
CA SER A 20 4.25 10.91 -1.77
C SER A 20 3.19 11.52 -2.70
N GLU A 21 1.94 11.11 -2.53
CA GLU A 21 0.77 11.65 -3.22
C GLU A 21 0.58 13.14 -2.91
N ALA A 22 0.69 13.54 -1.63
CA ALA A 22 0.63 14.94 -1.23
C ALA A 22 1.74 15.80 -1.86
N ILE A 23 2.96 15.27 -1.99
CA ILE A 23 4.07 15.96 -2.66
C ILE A 23 3.79 16.13 -4.16
N CYS A 24 3.30 15.08 -4.82
CA CYS A 24 2.93 15.14 -6.25
C CYS A 24 1.88 16.23 -6.53
N ASN A 25 0.86 16.30 -5.68
CA ASN A 25 -0.28 17.21 -5.84
C ASN A 25 -0.01 18.64 -5.33
N ASN A 26 1.09 18.88 -4.61
CA ASN A 26 1.41 20.20 -4.09
C ASN A 26 1.92 21.15 -5.21
N PRO A 27 1.22 22.26 -5.51
CA PRO A 27 1.66 23.20 -6.55
C PRO A 27 3.00 23.90 -6.21
N SER A 28 3.35 23.98 -4.93
CA SER A 28 4.58 24.65 -4.45
C SER A 28 5.79 23.71 -4.33
N ALA A 29 5.63 22.39 -4.56
CA ALA A 29 6.75 21.46 -4.53
C ALA A 29 7.65 21.63 -5.76
N THR A 30 8.97 21.49 -5.58
CA THR A 30 9.94 21.66 -6.67
C THR A 30 9.80 20.54 -7.71
N ALA A 31 10.21 20.82 -8.95
CA ALA A 31 10.19 19.83 -10.01
C ALA A 31 11.02 18.57 -9.66
N GLU A 32 12.12 18.74 -8.92
CA GLU A 32 12.95 17.61 -8.46
C GLU A 32 12.27 16.79 -7.37
N GLN A 33 11.56 17.42 -6.44
CA GLN A 33 10.77 16.72 -5.43
C GLN A 33 9.68 15.89 -6.10
N LYS A 34 8.93 16.48 -7.04
CA LYS A 34 7.89 15.78 -7.80
C LYS A 34 8.45 14.63 -8.61
N LYS A 35 9.56 14.85 -9.33
CA LYS A 35 10.21 13.81 -10.14
C LYS A 35 10.63 12.59 -9.31
N LYS A 36 11.09 12.79 -8.06
CA LYS A 36 11.50 11.68 -7.18
C LYS A 36 10.33 10.76 -6.78
N VAL A 37 9.13 11.31 -6.64
CA VAL A 37 7.97 10.55 -6.13
C VAL A 37 7.00 10.12 -7.23
N ILE A 38 7.00 10.78 -8.40
CA ILE A 38 5.98 10.58 -9.44
C ILE A 38 5.96 9.15 -9.99
N ASP A 39 7.13 8.53 -10.18
CA ASP A 39 7.21 7.17 -10.71
C ASP A 39 6.69 6.16 -9.69
N ILE A 40 6.99 6.37 -8.40
CA ILE A 40 6.51 5.55 -7.29
C ILE A 40 4.99 5.68 -7.14
N VAL A 41 4.47 6.91 -7.14
CA VAL A 41 3.02 7.18 -7.05
C VAL A 41 2.28 6.52 -8.20
N LYS A 42 2.74 6.66 -9.44
CA LYS A 42 2.13 6.00 -10.61
C LYS A 42 2.13 4.47 -10.48
N GLN A 43 3.24 3.87 -10.03
CA GLN A 43 3.28 2.42 -9.83
C GLN A 43 2.30 1.96 -8.74
N ILE A 44 2.15 2.74 -7.67
CA ILE A 44 1.19 2.45 -6.61
C ILE A 44 -0.24 2.58 -7.14
N GLU A 45 -0.59 3.69 -7.81
CA GLU A 45 -1.91 3.90 -8.40
C GLU A 45 -2.31 2.77 -9.35
N LEU A 46 -1.40 2.35 -10.24
CA LEU A 46 -1.60 1.19 -11.12
C LEU A 46 -1.83 -0.10 -10.32
N SER A 47 -1.05 -0.31 -9.27
CA SER A 47 -1.16 -1.51 -8.41
C SER A 47 -2.44 -1.51 -7.58
N LEU A 48 -2.92 -0.35 -7.14
CA LEU A 48 -4.20 -0.19 -6.44
C LEU A 48 -5.37 -0.38 -7.39
N GLY A 49 -5.25 0.07 -8.64
CA GLY A 49 -6.27 -0.04 -9.68
C GLY A 49 -6.64 -1.48 -10.07
N VAL A 50 -5.77 -2.46 -9.79
CA VAL A 50 -6.07 -3.89 -10.01
C VAL A 50 -6.69 -4.58 -8.80
N LEU A 51 -6.81 -3.89 -7.67
CA LEU A 51 -7.39 -4.45 -6.45
C LEU A 51 -8.91 -4.44 -6.53
N THR A 52 -9.54 -5.48 -6.00
CA THR A 52 -10.99 -5.43 -5.77
C THR A 52 -11.31 -4.40 -4.68
N PRO A 53 -12.55 -3.89 -4.58
CA PRO A 53 -12.92 -2.91 -3.55
C PRO A 53 -12.59 -3.37 -2.12
N VAL A 54 -12.78 -4.66 -1.82
CA VAL A 54 -12.45 -5.25 -0.51
C VAL A 54 -10.94 -5.31 -0.27
N GLU A 55 -10.16 -5.65 -1.31
CA GLU A 55 -8.69 -5.65 -1.21
C GLU A 55 -8.16 -4.23 -0.99
N LEU A 56 -8.71 -3.25 -1.70
CA LEU A 56 -8.38 -1.83 -1.54
C LEU A 56 -8.73 -1.33 -0.14
N GLU A 57 -9.90 -1.69 0.40
CA GLU A 57 -10.29 -1.33 1.76
C GLU A 57 -9.29 -1.85 2.80
N ILE A 58 -8.83 -3.09 2.66
CA ILE A 58 -7.81 -3.67 3.55
C ILE A 58 -6.50 -2.87 3.47
N ILE A 59 -6.06 -2.47 2.27
CA ILE A 59 -4.85 -1.67 2.09
C ILE A 59 -5.00 -0.28 2.71
N ASN A 60 -6.11 0.41 2.43
CA ASN A 60 -6.41 1.73 2.98
C ASN A 60 -6.37 1.70 4.51
N LEU A 61 -7.07 0.74 5.11
CA LEU A 61 -7.07 0.57 6.55
C LEU A 61 -5.66 0.27 7.07
N ARG A 62 -4.95 -0.69 6.48
CA ARG A 62 -3.69 -1.19 7.05
C ARG A 62 -2.52 -0.23 6.88
N TYR A 63 -2.42 0.43 5.74
CA TYR A 63 -1.21 1.18 5.35
C TYR A 63 -1.44 2.68 5.30
N PHE A 64 -2.63 3.17 4.92
CA PHE A 64 -2.91 4.61 4.89
C PHE A 64 -3.46 5.12 6.22
N ASN A 65 -4.28 4.32 6.89
CA ASN A 65 -4.83 4.64 8.21
C ASN A 65 -4.01 4.03 9.36
N HIS A 66 -2.94 3.30 9.05
CA HIS A 66 -2.01 2.68 10.01
C HIS A 66 -2.66 1.76 11.07
N ILE A 67 -3.84 1.19 10.83
CA ILE A 67 -4.51 0.33 11.82
C ILE A 67 -3.94 -1.09 11.83
N SER A 68 -3.96 -1.76 12.99
CA SER A 68 -3.41 -3.11 13.17
C SER A 68 -4.21 -4.18 12.42
N ASN A 69 -3.62 -5.32 12.05
CA ASN A 69 -4.37 -6.42 11.42
C ASN A 69 -5.53 -6.91 12.32
N LYS A 70 -5.35 -6.88 13.64
CA LYS A 70 -6.38 -7.20 14.62
C LYS A 70 -7.56 -6.22 14.55
N ASP A 71 -7.28 -4.93 14.39
CA ASP A 71 -8.35 -3.92 14.33
C ASP A 71 -9.02 -3.87 12.95
N VAL A 72 -8.28 -4.14 11.87
CA VAL A 72 -8.87 -4.40 10.55
C VAL A 72 -9.84 -5.57 10.62
N ALA A 73 -9.43 -6.67 11.27
CA ALA A 73 -10.26 -7.86 11.46
C ALA A 73 -11.56 -7.55 12.21
N LYS A 74 -11.49 -6.78 13.30
CA LYS A 74 -12.69 -6.31 14.01
C LYS A 74 -13.60 -5.47 13.11
N LYS A 75 -13.03 -4.50 12.37
CA LYS A 75 -13.79 -3.58 11.53
C LYS A 75 -14.51 -4.30 10.39
N LEU A 76 -13.89 -5.33 9.83
CA LEU A 76 -14.44 -6.14 8.74
C LEU A 76 -15.19 -7.40 9.24
N ASN A 77 -15.35 -7.57 10.55
CA ASN A 77 -15.98 -8.74 11.19
C ASN A 77 -15.45 -10.10 10.68
N VAL A 78 -14.12 -10.23 10.63
CA VAL A 78 -13.41 -11.46 10.24
C VAL A 78 -12.29 -11.77 11.23
N THR A 79 -11.67 -12.95 11.13
CA THR A 79 -10.53 -13.30 11.99
C THR A 79 -9.25 -12.59 11.58
N GLU A 80 -8.36 -12.33 12.55
CA GLU A 80 -7.03 -11.77 12.28
C GLU A 80 -6.22 -12.64 11.31
N GLN A 81 -6.33 -13.97 11.42
CA GLN A 81 -5.69 -14.90 10.47
C GLN A 81 -6.18 -14.68 9.03
N THR A 82 -7.48 -14.41 8.85
CA THR A 82 -8.05 -14.10 7.53
C THR A 82 -7.47 -12.81 6.97
N ILE A 83 -7.34 -11.77 7.79
CA ILE A 83 -6.71 -10.51 7.39
C ILE A 83 -5.24 -10.73 7.04
N CYS A 84 -4.46 -11.40 7.88
CA CYS A 84 -3.06 -11.71 7.60
C CYS A 84 -2.88 -12.45 6.25
N LYS A 85 -3.75 -13.42 5.96
CA LYS A 85 -3.74 -14.15 4.67
C LYS A 85 -4.12 -13.25 3.50
N LYS A 86 -5.19 -12.45 3.65
CA LYS A 86 -5.64 -11.50 2.61
C LYS A 86 -4.57 -10.45 2.34
N THR A 87 -4.04 -9.78 3.36
CA THR A 87 -2.95 -8.79 3.23
C THR A 87 -1.76 -9.38 2.50
N LYS A 88 -1.30 -10.59 2.88
CA LYS A 88 -0.20 -11.24 2.16
C LYS A 88 -0.51 -11.48 0.68
N ASN A 89 -1.71 -11.93 0.36
CA ASN A 89 -2.12 -12.16 -1.03
C ASN A 89 -2.20 -10.86 -1.83
N ILE A 90 -2.71 -9.79 -1.21
CA ILE A 90 -2.78 -8.46 -1.83
C ILE A 90 -1.36 -7.93 -2.10
N LEU A 91 -0.46 -7.99 -1.12
CA LEU A 91 0.93 -7.58 -1.30
C LEU A 91 1.64 -8.39 -2.40
N ASN A 92 1.36 -9.69 -2.50
CA ASN A 92 1.87 -10.51 -3.60
C ASN A 92 1.31 -10.09 -4.97
N LYS A 93 0.06 -9.61 -5.04
CA LYS A 93 -0.55 -9.08 -6.26
C LYS A 93 0.12 -7.78 -6.68
N ILE A 94 0.31 -6.87 -5.73
CA ILE A 94 1.05 -5.61 -5.90
C ILE A 94 2.49 -5.88 -6.36
N ASN A 95 3.17 -6.87 -5.75
CA ASN A 95 4.54 -7.26 -6.10
C ASN A 95 4.72 -7.72 -7.55
N LYS A 96 3.65 -8.15 -8.23
CA LYS A 96 3.73 -8.55 -9.64
C LYS A 96 3.70 -7.36 -10.60
N ILE A 97 3.31 -6.18 -10.10
CA ILE A 97 3.10 -4.96 -10.89
C ILE A 97 4.19 -3.95 -10.59
N MET A 98 4.51 -3.78 -9.30
CA MET A 98 5.58 -2.88 -8.90
C MET A 98 6.95 -3.46 -9.25
N VAL A 99 7.82 -2.60 -9.79
CA VAL A 99 9.22 -2.92 -10.07
C VAL A 99 10.06 -2.15 -9.04
N LEU A 100 10.41 -2.82 -7.93
CA LEU A 100 11.10 -2.28 -6.73
C LEU A 100 12.43 -2.98 -6.42
#